data_AF-A0A951PA56-F1
#
_entry.id   AF-A0A951PA56-F1
#
_cell.length_a   1.000
_cell.length_b   1.000
_cell.length_c   1.000
_cell.angle_alpha   90.00
_cell.angle_beta   90.00
_cell.angle_gamma   90.00
#
_symmetry.space_group_name_H-M   'P 1'
#
loop_
_entity.id
_entity.type
_entity.pdbx_description
1 polymer ?
#
loop_
_entity_poly.entity_id
_entity_poly.type
_entity_poly.pdbx_seq_one_letter_code
_entity_poly.pdbx_strand_id
1 'polypeptide(L)' 'EPSQEDLELTRQLLQGAQFLSIPLLDHLILGNGNFTSLRQTTSLWHEFPQGDR' A
#
# COMPACT_ATOMS: atom_id res chain seq x y z
N GLU A 1 2.24 -6.45 12.03
CA GLU A 1 1.77 -7.30 10.94
C GLU A 1 0.41 -6.82 10.44
N PRO A 2 0.22 -6.66 9.12
CA PRO A 2 -1.08 -6.31 8.54
C PRO A 2 -2.09 -7.45 8.69
N SER A 3 -3.35 -7.09 8.92
CA SER A 3 -4.49 -8.00 8.79
C SER A 3 -4.82 -8.26 7.31
N GLN A 4 -5.72 -9.21 7.04
CA GLN A 4 -6.21 -9.45 5.68
C GLN A 4 -7.03 -8.26 5.16
N GLU A 5 -7.76 -7.61 6.05
CA GLU A 5 -8.56 -6.42 5.77
C GLU A 5 -7.67 -5.24 5.36
N ASP A 6 -6.50 -5.06 6.00
CA ASP A 6 -5.52 -4.05 5.62
C ASP A 6 -4.99 -4.28 4.19
N LEU A 7 -4.72 -5.54 3.83
CA LEU A 7 -4.25 -5.91 2.50
C LEU A 7 -5.32 -5.66 1.43
N GLU A 8 -6.56 -6.06 1.70
CA GLU A 8 -7.68 -5.89 0.77
C GLU A 8 -8.02 -4.42 0.54
N LEU A 9 -8.04 -3.63 1.62
CA LEU A 9 -8.22 -2.18 1.54
C LEU A 9 -7.10 -1.54 0.71
N THR A 10 -5.84 -1.92 0.96
CA THR A 10 -4.68 -1.37 0.25
C THR A 10 -4.74 -1.71 -1.25
N ARG A 11 -5.19 -2.91 -1.63
CA ARG A 11 -5.42 -3.26 -3.05
C ARG A 11 -6.42 -2.32 -3.72
N GLN A 12 -7.55 -2.05 -3.07
CA GLN A 12 -8.58 -1.17 -3.62
C GLN A 12 -8.08 0.27 -3.76
N LEU A 13 -7.32 0.76 -2.77
CA LEU A 13 -6.71 2.08 -2.81
C LEU A 13 -5.68 2.21 -3.93
N LEU A 14 -4.82 1.20 -4.13
CA LEU A 14 -3.82 1.19 -5.20
C LEU A 14 -4.46 1.20 -6.60
N GLN A 15 -5.57 0.47 -6.78
CA GLN A 15 -6.34 0.48 -8.03
C GLN A 15 -6.98 1.85 -8.27
N GLY A 16 -7.59 2.44 -7.23
CA GLY A 16 -8.16 3.79 -7.31
C GLY A 16 -7.12 4.86 -7.63
N ALA A 17 -5.95 4.76 -7.00
CA ALA A 17 -4.79 5.61 -7.25
C ALA A 17 -4.33 5.57 -8.71
N GLN A 18 -4.22 4.37 -9.29
CA GLN A 18 -3.92 4.19 -10.73
C GLN A 18 -4.99 4.83 -11.62
N PHE A 19 -6.27 4.60 -11.31
CA PHE A 19 -7.39 5.17 -12.08
C PHE A 19 -7.37 6.70 -12.08
N LEU A 20 -7.06 7.31 -10.93
CA LEU A 20 -7.00 8.76 -10.77
C LEU A 20 -5.67 9.36 -11.23
N SER A 21 -4.68 8.54 -11.59
CA SER A 21 -3.30 8.97 -11.83
C SER A 21 -2.69 9.74 -10.65
N ILE A 22 -3.03 9.33 -9.42
CA ILE A 22 -2.49 9.90 -8.17
C ILE A 22 -1.75 8.76 -7.45
N PRO A 23 -0.41 8.77 -7.37
CA PRO A 23 0.33 7.64 -6.83
C PRO A 23 0.16 7.50 -5.31
N LEU A 24 -0.18 6.29 -4.86
CA LEU A 24 -0.12 5.92 -3.44
C LEU A 24 1.32 5.55 -3.08
N LEU A 25 1.98 6.37 -2.27
CA LEU A 25 3.40 6.17 -1.96
C LEU A 25 3.65 5.03 -0.98
N ASP A 26 2.81 4.87 0.03
CA ASP A 26 2.90 3.80 1.03
C ASP A 26 1.60 3.73 1.85
N HIS A 27 1.41 2.61 2.55
CA HIS A 27 0.46 2.47 3.65
C HIS A 27 1.25 2.10 4.91
N LEU A 28 1.29 3.01 5.88
CA LEU A 28 1.99 2.81 7.15
C LEU A 28 1.02 2.41 8.26
N ILE A 29 1.27 1.26 8.88
CA ILE A 29 0.59 0.84 10.12
C ILE A 29 1.47 1.29 11.30
N LEU A 30 0.92 2.09 12.21
CA LEU A 30 1.65 2.68 13.34
C LEU A 30 1.31 1.97 14.66
N GLY A 31 2.33 1.69 15.49
CA GLY A 31 2.12 1.09 16.81
C GLY A 31 3.43 0.83 17.58
N ASN A 32 3.36 0.84 18.91
CA ASN A 32 4.49 0.55 19.81
C ASN A 32 5.77 1.36 19.53
N GLY A 33 5.63 2.63 19.15
CA GLY A 33 6.76 3.50 18.80
C GLY A 33 7.47 3.11 17.50
N ASN A 34 6.85 2.26 16.66
CA ASN A 34 7.38 1.79 15.39
C ASN A 34 6.31 1.87 14.30
N PHE A 35 6.68 1.54 13.06
CA PHE A 35 5.77 1.41 11.93
C PHE A 35 6.04 0.14 11.12
N THR A 36 5.03 -0.28 10.36
CA THR A 36 5.15 -1.29 9.30
C THR A 36 4.74 -0.65 7.99
N SER A 37 5.65 -0.63 7.01
CA SER A 37 5.40 -0.17 5.65
C SER A 37 4.87 -1.32 4.81
N LEU A 38 3.62 -1.23 4.33
CA LEU A 38 3.07 -2.27 3.46
C LEU A 38 3.73 -2.27 2.09
N ARG A 39 4.26 -1.13 1.62
CA ARG A 39 5.03 -1.11 0.37
C ARG A 39 6.30 -1.93 0.47
N GLN A 40 6.98 -1.90 1.61
CA GLN A 40 8.24 -2.63 1.80
C GLN A 40 8.03 -4.12 2.12
N THR A 41 6.95 -4.46 2.82
CA THR A 41 6.73 -5.82 3.34
C THR A 41 5.80 -6.69 2.48
N THR A 42 5.20 -6.13 1.43
CA THR A 42 4.25 -6.85 0.56
C THR A 42 4.58 -6.72 -0.92
N SER A 43 3.99 -7.58 -1.76
CA SER A 43 4.09 -7.51 -3.22
C SER A 43 3.12 -6.52 -3.87
N LEU A 44 2.28 -5.82 -3.09
CA LEU A 44 1.15 -5.05 -3.62
C LEU A 44 1.56 -3.97 -4.62
N TRP A 45 2.71 -3.30 -4.43
CA TRP A 45 3.22 -2.29 -5.38
C TRP A 45 3.80 -2.89 -6.66
N HIS A 46 4.17 -4.17 -6.66
CA HIS A 46 4.54 -4.89 -7.88
C HIS A 46 3.29 -5.32 -8.67
N GLU A 47 2.23 -5.70 -7.96
CA GLU A 47 0.92 -6.07 -8.54
C GLU A 47 0.18 -4.85 -9.10
N PHE A 48 0.26 -3.71 -8.41
CA PHE A 48 -0.38 -2.45 -8.79
C PHE A 48 0.64 -1.29 -8.84
N PRO A 49 1.49 -1.22 -9.88
CA PRO A 49 2.55 -0.21 -9.99
C PRO A 49 2.02 1.23 -9.91
N GLN A 50 2.66 2.06 -9.10
CA GLN A 50 2.27 3.45 -8.86
C GLN A 50 3.14 4.46 -9.64
N GLY A 51 3.79 4.02 -10.72
CA GLY A 51 4.58 4.91 -11.58
C GLY A 51 5.94 5.31 -11.01
N ASP A 52 6.54 4.46 -10.16
CA ASP A 52 7.93 4.62 -9.70
C ASP A 52 8.88 4.64 -10.92
N ARG A 53 9.24 5.85 -11.36
CA ARG A 53 10.35 6.12 -12.28
C ARG A 53 11.49 6.77 -11.52
#